data_AF-A0A662YPJ3-F1
#
_entry.id   AF-A0A662YPJ3-F1
#
_cell.length_a   1.000
_cell.length_b   1.000
_cell.length_c   1.000
_cell.angle_alpha   90.00
_cell.angle_beta   90.00
_cell.angle_gamma   90.00
#
_symmetry.space_group_name_H-M   'P 1'
#
loop_
_entity.id
_entity.type
_entity.pdbx_description
1 polymer ?
#
loop_
_entity_poly.entity_id
_entity_poly.type
_entity_poly.pdbx_seq_one_letter_code
_entity_poly.pdbx_strand_id
1 'polypeptide(L)'
;MIEKGMLNHMETPPPRGIGVKSDFIRNASGQDPIVDTEYQIVQEIRNRTIRTMCGQKNMPHSIWSLPPIQRRTVLQHILVSDKHKFLYCYVPKVACSNWKRVMKVLNGALENVGVNIKMDHKNDLVFLADLKPEEIKYRLKTYFKFMFVRDPMERLLSAYRNKFGEIEAYQKRYGVEIVKRYRKNPGKTNGDDVTFAEFLHYLLDEDVEKMNEHWMPIYNLCQPCAVTYDFIGSYERLHQDAQHVLQQIGAPAHIQFPERQTWLDTGMARSNIARSGSLVNLRPSVNIVSLRRHSAVLPSVLTFAVIVASGGLLLMIEKGMLNHMETPSPRGIRVKSDFIRNARNQDPIVETEYQIVQEIRNRTIRTMCGQKNMPHSIWTLPPIQRRTVLQHILVSDKHKFLYCYVPKVACSNWKRVMKVLNGALENVDVKIKMDHKNDLVFLADLKPEEIKYRLKTYFKFMFVRDPMERLLSAYRNKFGEIEAYQKRYGVEIVKRYRKNPGKTNGDDVTFAEFLHYLLDEDVEKMNEHWMPIYNLCQPCAVTYDFIGSYERLHQDAQHVLQQIGAPAHIQFPERQTWYKPITKQTLHYYLCNTPQKLLGDLLPKYILDFSLYTYTLPNTTSEFCRH
;
A
#
# COMPACT_ATOMS: atom_id res chain seq x y z
N MET A 1 -37.93 -62.91 -21.72
CA MET A 1 -37.39 -61.87 -20.82
C MET A 1 -35.97 -62.28 -20.46
N ILE A 2 -35.03 -61.41 -20.78
CA ILE A 2 -33.59 -61.67 -20.84
C ILE A 2 -32.95 -61.09 -19.58
N GLU A 3 -32.11 -61.85 -18.90
CA GLU A 3 -30.93 -61.28 -18.21
C GLU A 3 -29.79 -62.31 -18.16
N LYS A 4 -28.81 -62.09 -19.04
CA LYS A 4 -27.38 -62.49 -18.94
C LYS A 4 -26.66 -61.27 -18.34
N GLY A 5 -25.54 -61.32 -17.62
CA GLY A 5 -24.53 -62.35 -17.40
C GLY A 5 -23.32 -61.68 -16.72
N MET A 6 -22.49 -62.53 -16.12
CA MET A 6 -21.29 -62.27 -15.29
C MET A 6 -20.19 -61.40 -15.90
N LEU A 7 -19.37 -60.73 -15.07
CA LEU A 7 -17.92 -61.02 -14.93
C LEU A 7 -17.20 -60.18 -13.84
N ASN A 8 -16.20 -60.83 -13.22
CA ASN A 8 -15.31 -60.43 -12.12
C ASN A 8 -14.40 -59.21 -12.41
N HIS A 9 -13.89 -58.53 -11.36
CA HIS A 9 -12.44 -58.41 -11.06
C HIS A 9 -12.09 -57.49 -9.86
N MET A 10 -11.31 -58.06 -8.94
CA MET A 10 -10.14 -57.54 -8.20
C MET A 10 -10.02 -56.02 -7.89
N GLU A 11 -10.07 -55.70 -6.60
CA GLU A 11 -9.66 -54.43 -6.01
C GLU A 11 -8.12 -54.25 -6.02
N THR A 12 -7.67 -53.04 -6.37
CA THR A 12 -6.27 -52.61 -6.32
C THR A 12 -6.04 -51.68 -5.12
N PRO A 13 -4.90 -51.76 -4.41
CA PRO A 13 -4.65 -50.97 -3.21
C PRO A 13 -4.17 -49.53 -3.54
N PRO A 14 -4.38 -48.56 -2.64
CA PRO A 14 -4.03 -47.16 -2.88
C PRO A 14 -2.51 -46.92 -2.80
N PRO A 15 -1.97 -45.94 -3.56
CA PRO A 15 -0.54 -45.63 -3.56
C PRO A 15 -0.08 -44.93 -2.28
N ARG A 16 1.11 -45.35 -1.83
CA ARG A 16 1.82 -45.00 -0.59
C ARG A 16 2.14 -43.51 -0.49
N GLY A 17 1.88 -42.93 0.69
CA GLY A 17 2.42 -41.64 1.10
C GLY A 17 3.95 -41.71 1.23
N ILE A 18 4.64 -40.80 0.56
CA ILE A 18 6.09 -40.63 0.73
C ILE A 18 6.30 -39.69 1.91
N GLY A 19 6.81 -40.28 2.99
CA GLY A 19 7.26 -39.55 4.18
C GLY A 19 8.42 -38.62 3.85
N VAL A 20 8.41 -37.47 4.50
CA VAL A 20 9.51 -36.52 4.56
C VAL A 20 10.71 -37.22 5.20
N LYS A 21 11.73 -37.55 4.40
CA LYS A 21 13.07 -37.83 4.92
C LYS A 21 13.78 -36.49 5.10
N SER A 22 14.01 -36.16 6.36
CA SER A 22 14.94 -35.14 6.81
C SER A 22 16.37 -35.64 6.60
N ASP A 23 16.94 -35.37 5.42
CA ASP A 23 18.38 -35.56 5.21
C ASP A 23 19.06 -34.18 5.25
N PHE A 24 19.84 -34.00 6.31
CA PHE A 24 20.82 -32.93 6.51
C PHE A 24 21.73 -32.82 5.28
N ILE A 25 21.65 -31.72 4.53
CA ILE A 25 22.72 -31.31 3.62
C ILE A 25 23.50 -30.18 4.30
N ARG A 26 24.72 -30.51 4.72
CA ARG A 26 25.79 -29.55 4.98
C ARG A 26 26.08 -28.79 3.69
N ASN A 27 25.74 -27.50 3.63
CA ASN A 27 26.26 -26.63 2.58
C ASN A 27 27.60 -26.02 3.03
N ALA A 28 28.66 -26.49 2.37
CA ALA A 28 29.93 -25.79 2.27
C ALA A 28 29.78 -24.67 1.23
N SER A 29 29.21 -23.54 1.63
CA SER A 29 29.30 -22.28 0.91
C SER A 29 29.19 -21.16 1.94
N GLY A 30 30.22 -20.32 2.05
CA GLY A 30 30.30 -19.22 3.02
C GLY A 30 29.29 -18.11 2.74
N GLN A 31 28.00 -18.37 2.95
CA GLN A 31 26.92 -17.39 2.99
C GLN A 31 26.31 -17.35 4.39
N ASP A 32 26.02 -16.14 4.88
CA ASP A 32 25.49 -15.90 6.22
C ASP A 32 24.14 -16.63 6.45
N PRO A 33 24.00 -17.48 7.49
CA PRO A 33 22.77 -18.24 7.78
C PRO A 33 21.52 -17.37 8.00
N ILE A 34 21.71 -16.11 8.40
CA ILE A 34 20.65 -15.15 8.70
C ILE A 34 19.94 -14.67 7.41
N VAL A 35 20.68 -14.55 6.31
CA VAL A 35 20.18 -14.05 5.01
C VAL A 35 19.28 -15.08 4.31
N ASP A 36 19.57 -16.38 4.49
CA ASP A 36 18.77 -17.49 3.96
C ASP A 36 17.41 -17.62 4.68
N THR A 37 17.40 -17.40 6.00
CA THR A 37 16.18 -17.47 6.82
C THR A 37 15.17 -16.37 6.46
N GLU A 38 15.62 -15.12 6.31
CA GLU A 38 14.75 -14.00 5.91
C GLU A 38 14.21 -14.18 4.49
N TYR A 39 15.02 -14.73 3.59
CA TYR A 39 14.64 -15.04 2.22
C TYR A 39 13.52 -16.08 2.15
N GLN A 40 13.65 -17.18 2.90
CA GLN A 40 12.64 -18.24 2.95
C GLN A 40 11.32 -17.73 3.54
N ILE A 41 11.39 -16.91 4.59
CA ILE A 41 10.21 -16.28 5.20
C ILE A 41 9.47 -15.39 4.19
N VAL A 42 10.18 -14.54 3.43
CA VAL A 42 9.54 -13.65 2.44
C VAL A 42 8.87 -14.44 1.32
N GLN A 43 9.51 -15.50 0.82
CA GLN A 43 8.91 -16.36 -0.20
C GLN A 43 7.70 -17.13 0.35
N GLU A 44 7.77 -17.62 1.59
CA GLU A 44 6.66 -18.31 2.25
C GLU A 44 5.45 -17.38 2.44
N ILE A 45 5.67 -16.15 2.92
CA ILE A 45 4.61 -15.13 3.06
C ILE A 45 3.97 -14.83 1.70
N ARG A 46 4.76 -14.65 0.64
CA ARG A 46 4.26 -14.40 -0.73
C ARG A 46 3.41 -15.56 -1.22
N ASN A 47 3.93 -16.78 -1.13
CA ASN A 47 3.24 -17.99 -1.57
C ASN A 47 1.94 -18.19 -0.79
N ARG A 48 1.96 -17.94 0.53
CA ARG A 48 0.77 -18.01 1.38
C ARG A 48 -0.27 -16.98 0.98
N THR A 49 0.15 -15.73 0.76
CA THR A 49 -0.74 -14.64 0.31
C THR A 49 -1.39 -14.96 -1.02
N ILE A 50 -0.62 -15.44 -1.99
CA ILE A 50 -1.13 -15.84 -3.31
C ILE A 50 -2.13 -16.99 -3.17
N ARG A 51 -1.81 -18.04 -2.40
CA ARG A 51 -2.73 -19.17 -2.19
C ARG A 51 -4.06 -18.72 -1.55
N THR A 52 -4.00 -17.85 -0.54
CA THR A 52 -5.21 -17.32 0.11
C THR A 52 -6.06 -16.51 -0.86
N MET A 53 -5.45 -15.59 -1.63
CA MET A 53 -6.18 -14.76 -2.59
C MET A 53 -6.72 -15.58 -3.77
N CYS A 54 -5.92 -16.46 -4.35
CA CYS A 54 -6.30 -17.28 -5.51
C CYS A 54 -7.25 -18.44 -5.16
N GLY A 55 -7.44 -18.76 -3.87
CA GLY A 55 -8.41 -19.75 -3.40
C GLY A 55 -9.85 -19.25 -3.38
N GLN A 56 -10.09 -17.97 -3.68
CA GLN A 56 -11.44 -17.40 -3.74
C GLN A 56 -12.22 -17.93 -4.97
N LYS A 57 -13.55 -18.06 -4.84
CA LYS A 57 -14.44 -18.71 -5.83
C LYS A 57 -14.40 -18.14 -7.25
N ASN A 58 -13.91 -16.91 -7.42
CA ASN A 58 -13.92 -16.21 -8.71
C ASN A 58 -12.52 -16.04 -9.32
N MET A 59 -11.49 -16.63 -8.72
CA MET A 59 -10.12 -16.50 -9.21
C MET A 59 -9.78 -17.61 -10.23
N PRO A 60 -8.99 -17.31 -11.27
CA PRO A 60 -8.60 -18.32 -12.23
C PRO A 60 -7.68 -19.35 -11.58
N HIS A 61 -7.94 -20.62 -11.83
CA HIS A 61 -7.14 -21.73 -11.28
C HIS A 61 -6.16 -22.33 -12.31
N SER A 62 -6.25 -21.92 -13.57
CA SER A 62 -5.29 -22.30 -14.60
C SER A 62 -5.27 -21.27 -15.73
N ILE A 63 -4.20 -21.29 -16.54
CA ILE A 63 -4.12 -20.43 -17.74
C ILE A 63 -5.28 -20.67 -18.73
N TRP A 64 -5.86 -21.87 -18.71
CA TRP A 64 -6.98 -22.27 -19.57
C TRP A 64 -8.34 -21.81 -19.05
N SER A 65 -8.45 -21.37 -17.79
CA SER A 65 -9.67 -20.75 -17.25
C SER A 65 -9.72 -19.24 -17.52
N LEU A 66 -8.63 -18.64 -18.02
CA LEU A 66 -8.61 -17.21 -18.35
C LEU A 66 -9.43 -16.91 -19.62
N PRO A 67 -10.07 -15.72 -19.69
CA PRO A 67 -10.62 -15.17 -20.93
C PRO A 67 -9.58 -15.14 -22.06
N PRO A 68 -9.97 -15.28 -23.34
CA PRO A 68 -9.02 -15.38 -24.46
C PRO A 68 -8.01 -14.24 -24.55
N ILE A 69 -8.43 -13.00 -24.29
CA ILE A 69 -7.57 -11.81 -24.31
C ILE A 69 -6.52 -11.91 -23.20
N GLN A 70 -6.95 -12.15 -21.96
CA GLN A 70 -6.06 -12.29 -20.81
C GLN A 70 -5.10 -13.47 -20.97
N ARG A 71 -5.59 -14.62 -21.46
CA ARG A 71 -4.75 -15.78 -21.76
C ARG A 71 -3.65 -15.44 -22.76
N ARG A 72 -4.00 -14.76 -23.85
CA ARG A 72 -3.03 -14.32 -24.87
C ARG A 72 -2.01 -13.36 -24.26
N THR A 73 -2.46 -12.39 -23.46
CA THR A 73 -1.57 -11.44 -22.76
C THR A 73 -0.56 -12.18 -21.90
N VAL A 74 -0.99 -13.13 -21.06
CA VAL A 74 -0.07 -13.90 -20.19
C VAL A 74 0.93 -14.72 -21.01
N LEU A 75 0.46 -15.44 -22.03
CA LEU A 75 1.34 -16.27 -22.87
C LEU A 75 2.39 -15.44 -23.62
N GLN A 76 2.06 -14.21 -24.00
CA GLN A 76 2.99 -13.27 -24.64
C GLN A 76 4.01 -12.67 -23.68
N HIS A 77 3.80 -12.79 -22.36
CA HIS A 77 4.73 -12.29 -21.34
C HIS A 77 5.66 -13.37 -20.78
N ILE A 78 5.43 -14.64 -21.11
CA ILE A 78 6.24 -15.74 -20.61
C ILE A 78 7.24 -16.18 -21.67
N LEU A 79 8.51 -15.94 -21.38
CA LEU A 79 9.66 -16.38 -22.17
C LEU A 79 10.07 -17.81 -21.78
N VAL A 80 10.53 -18.57 -22.77
CA VAL A 80 10.90 -19.98 -22.64
C VAL A 80 12.40 -20.16 -22.84
N SER A 81 13.05 -20.90 -21.95
CA SER A 81 14.36 -21.50 -22.20
C SER A 81 14.26 -23.01 -22.10
N ASP A 82 14.27 -23.68 -23.25
CA ASP A 82 14.26 -25.15 -23.30
C ASP A 82 15.60 -25.76 -22.87
N LYS A 83 16.70 -25.06 -23.13
CA LYS A 83 18.07 -25.48 -22.75
C LYS A 83 18.26 -25.54 -21.24
N HIS A 84 17.73 -24.56 -20.51
CA HIS A 84 17.85 -24.47 -19.04
C HIS A 84 16.54 -24.79 -18.32
N LYS A 85 15.51 -25.26 -19.04
CA LYS A 85 14.22 -25.72 -18.50
C LYS A 85 13.54 -24.72 -17.56
N PHE A 86 13.48 -23.44 -17.96
CA PHE A 86 12.79 -22.40 -17.19
C PHE A 86 11.83 -21.56 -18.02
N LEU A 87 10.90 -20.90 -17.32
CA LEU A 87 9.93 -19.94 -17.80
C LEU A 87 10.10 -18.62 -17.03
N TYR A 88 10.26 -17.52 -17.76
CA TYR A 88 10.39 -16.19 -17.18
C TYR A 88 9.20 -15.32 -17.60
N CYS A 89 8.33 -14.95 -16.65
CA CYS A 89 7.33 -13.93 -16.93
C CYS A 89 7.94 -12.54 -16.77
N TYR A 90 8.09 -11.83 -17.89
CA TYR A 90 8.72 -10.52 -17.88
C TYR A 90 7.73 -9.42 -17.51
N VAL A 91 8.14 -8.55 -16.60
CA VAL A 91 7.36 -7.37 -16.20
C VAL A 91 8.15 -6.12 -16.60
N PRO A 92 7.59 -5.25 -17.47
CA PRO A 92 8.29 -4.04 -17.88
C PRO A 92 8.66 -3.14 -16.70
N LYS A 93 9.84 -2.50 -16.80
CA LYS A 93 10.44 -1.63 -15.76
C LYS A 93 10.85 -2.37 -14.46
N VAL A 94 10.92 -3.71 -14.53
CA VAL A 94 11.43 -4.59 -13.47
C VAL A 94 12.64 -5.38 -13.98
N ALA A 95 13.63 -4.65 -14.51
CA ALA A 95 14.85 -5.21 -15.09
C ALA A 95 14.66 -6.27 -16.21
N CYS A 96 13.50 -6.29 -16.86
CA CYS A 96 13.19 -7.24 -17.93
C CYS A 96 14.17 -7.21 -19.10
N SER A 97 14.74 -6.05 -19.43
CA SER A 97 15.76 -5.94 -20.49
C SER A 97 17.04 -6.71 -20.12
N ASN A 98 17.47 -6.64 -18.86
CA ASN A 98 18.64 -7.38 -18.39
C ASN A 98 18.38 -8.89 -18.39
N TRP A 99 17.20 -9.32 -17.93
CA TRP A 99 16.82 -10.74 -18.00
C TRP A 99 16.76 -11.26 -19.44
N LYS A 100 16.22 -10.47 -20.38
CA LYS A 100 16.24 -10.83 -21.81
C LYS A 100 17.68 -10.94 -22.34
N ARG A 101 18.63 -10.10 -21.91
CA ARG A 101 20.06 -10.25 -22.25
C ARG A 101 20.65 -11.52 -21.67
N VAL A 102 20.38 -11.81 -20.40
CA VAL A 102 20.80 -13.07 -19.75
C VAL A 102 20.29 -14.27 -20.55
N MET A 103 19.02 -14.29 -20.95
CA MET A 103 18.47 -15.36 -21.77
C MET A 103 19.17 -15.50 -23.12
N LYS A 104 19.47 -14.39 -23.80
CA LYS A 104 20.23 -14.42 -25.05
C LYS A 104 21.64 -14.99 -24.87
N VAL A 105 22.34 -14.65 -23.78
CA VAL A 105 23.65 -15.23 -23.46
C VAL A 105 23.53 -16.73 -23.17
N LEU A 106 22.55 -17.14 -22.36
CA LEU A 106 22.32 -18.57 -22.06
C LEU A 106 22.00 -19.38 -23.33
N ASN A 107 21.31 -18.78 -24.29
CA ASN A 107 21.01 -19.38 -25.59
C ASN A 107 22.19 -19.34 -26.57
N GLY A 108 23.31 -18.69 -26.24
CA GLY A 108 24.47 -18.54 -27.12
C GLY A 108 24.31 -17.48 -28.21
N ALA A 109 23.26 -16.65 -28.14
CA ALA A 109 23.01 -15.55 -29.08
C ALA A 109 23.80 -14.27 -28.78
N LEU A 110 24.37 -14.15 -27.57
CA LEU A 110 25.25 -13.07 -27.16
C LEU A 110 26.44 -13.65 -26.37
N GLU A 111 27.62 -13.07 -26.55
CA GLU A 111 28.82 -13.48 -25.81
C GLU A 111 28.76 -13.09 -24.32
N ASN A 112 28.25 -11.89 -24.01
CA ASN A 112 28.23 -11.34 -22.66
C ASN A 112 26.99 -10.47 -22.39
N VAL A 113 26.62 -10.32 -21.11
CA VAL A 113 25.41 -9.55 -20.70
C VAL A 113 25.60 -8.02 -20.83
N GLY A 114 26.85 -7.55 -20.89
CA GLY A 114 27.24 -6.14 -20.89
C GLY A 114 27.21 -5.42 -22.25
N VAL A 115 26.86 -6.10 -23.35
CA VAL A 115 26.92 -5.47 -24.68
C VAL A 115 25.78 -4.45 -24.85
N ASN A 116 26.15 -3.20 -25.16
CA ASN A 116 25.23 -2.07 -25.31
C ASN A 116 24.61 -2.04 -26.73
N ILE A 117 23.95 -3.13 -27.12
CA ILE A 117 23.23 -3.22 -28.39
C ILE A 117 21.81 -2.66 -28.20
N LYS A 118 21.34 -1.87 -29.17
CA LYS A 118 19.94 -1.46 -29.30
C LYS A 118 19.11 -2.73 -29.45
N MET A 119 18.52 -3.20 -28.35
CA MET A 119 17.90 -4.53 -28.30
C MET A 119 16.67 -4.60 -29.20
N ASP A 120 16.69 -5.54 -30.15
CA ASP A 120 15.45 -6.13 -30.66
C ASP A 120 14.91 -7.08 -29.58
N HIS A 121 13.69 -6.78 -29.11
CA HIS A 121 13.03 -7.48 -28.02
C HIS A 121 12.30 -8.75 -28.46
N LYS A 122 12.24 -9.06 -29.76
CA LYS A 122 11.55 -10.22 -30.32
C LYS A 122 12.48 -11.26 -30.96
N ASN A 123 13.54 -10.83 -31.63
CA ASN A 123 14.44 -11.79 -32.28
C ASN A 123 15.15 -12.66 -31.22
N ASP A 124 15.24 -13.96 -31.48
CA ASP A 124 15.99 -14.98 -30.72
C ASP A 124 15.41 -15.38 -29.35
N LEU A 125 14.18 -14.99 -29.05
CA LEU A 125 13.47 -15.37 -27.81
C LEU A 125 12.14 -16.03 -28.15
N VAL A 126 11.86 -17.16 -27.51
CA VAL A 126 10.62 -17.93 -27.68
C VAL A 126 9.64 -17.56 -26.57
N PHE A 127 8.42 -17.21 -26.93
CA PHE A 127 7.33 -16.99 -25.98
C PHE A 127 6.43 -18.22 -25.92
N LEU A 128 5.75 -18.43 -24.78
CA LEU A 128 4.73 -19.48 -24.71
C LEU A 128 3.62 -19.26 -25.74
N ALA A 129 3.34 -18.02 -26.14
CA ALA A 129 2.38 -17.70 -27.19
C ALA A 129 2.75 -18.26 -28.58
N ASP A 130 4.03 -18.61 -28.81
CA ASP A 130 4.52 -19.13 -30.09
C ASP A 130 4.39 -20.66 -30.17
N LEU A 131 4.01 -21.33 -29.07
CA LEU A 131 4.01 -22.78 -28.93
C LEU A 131 2.60 -23.39 -29.04
N LYS A 132 2.54 -24.69 -29.31
CA LYS A 132 1.27 -25.42 -29.34
C LYS A 132 0.74 -25.67 -27.90
N PRO A 133 -0.59 -25.84 -27.71
CA PRO A 133 -1.18 -26.01 -26.38
C PRO A 133 -0.57 -27.15 -25.52
N GLU A 134 -0.23 -28.27 -26.14
CA GLU A 134 0.40 -29.43 -25.51
C GLU A 134 1.82 -29.12 -25.01
N GLU A 135 2.57 -28.34 -25.78
CA GLU A 135 3.91 -27.87 -25.44
C GLU A 135 3.88 -26.85 -24.29
N ILE A 136 2.90 -25.96 -24.30
CA ILE A 136 2.65 -25.01 -23.21
C ILE A 136 2.34 -25.78 -21.92
N LYS A 137 1.43 -26.76 -21.99
CA LYS A 137 1.03 -27.58 -20.83
C LYS A 137 2.21 -28.35 -20.24
N TYR A 138 3.06 -28.95 -21.09
CA TYR A 138 4.27 -29.65 -20.67
C TYR A 138 5.23 -28.71 -19.91
N ARG A 139 5.53 -27.54 -20.48
CA ARG A 139 6.48 -26.57 -19.90
C ARG A 139 5.96 -25.97 -18.60
N LEU A 140 4.69 -25.55 -18.55
CA LEU A 140 4.09 -25.02 -17.31
C LEU A 140 4.14 -26.04 -16.16
N LYS A 141 4.06 -27.34 -16.48
CA LYS A 141 4.14 -28.41 -15.48
C LYS A 141 5.56 -28.74 -15.04
N THR A 142 6.55 -28.65 -15.94
CA THR A 142 7.88 -29.24 -15.72
C THR A 142 9.02 -28.24 -15.56
N TYR A 143 8.85 -27.00 -16.02
CA TYR A 143 9.94 -26.01 -16.04
C TYR A 143 9.89 -25.16 -14.77
N PHE A 144 11.05 -24.68 -14.33
CA PHE A 144 11.15 -23.70 -13.24
C PHE A 144 10.58 -22.35 -13.68
N LYS A 145 9.63 -21.78 -12.93
CA LYS A 145 8.86 -20.59 -13.28
C LYS A 145 9.20 -19.45 -12.35
N PHE A 146 9.65 -18.32 -12.88
CA PHE A 146 9.92 -17.14 -12.05
C PHE A 146 9.46 -15.84 -12.68
N MET A 147 9.26 -14.85 -11.83
CA MET A 147 8.99 -13.47 -12.21
C MET A 147 9.65 -12.50 -11.22
N PHE A 148 9.81 -11.25 -11.63
CA PHE A 148 10.25 -10.19 -10.74
C PHE A 148 9.15 -9.13 -10.63
N VAL A 149 8.92 -8.64 -9.42
CA VAL A 149 7.98 -7.57 -9.11
C VAL A 149 8.69 -6.32 -8.62
N ARG A 150 8.03 -5.17 -8.72
CA ARG A 150 8.45 -3.89 -8.16
C ARG A 150 7.24 -3.23 -7.54
N ASP A 151 7.43 -2.30 -6.60
CA ASP A 151 6.39 -1.36 -6.22
C ASP A 151 5.62 -0.83 -7.46
N PRO A 152 4.28 -1.01 -7.53
CA PRO A 152 3.50 -0.65 -8.71
C PRO A 152 3.58 0.84 -9.07
N MET A 153 3.69 1.74 -8.08
CA MET A 153 3.75 3.19 -8.33
C MET A 153 5.12 3.60 -8.83
N GLU A 154 6.20 3.04 -8.27
CA GLU A 154 7.54 3.25 -8.82
C GLU A 154 7.66 2.71 -10.24
N ARG A 155 7.06 1.54 -10.52
CA ARG A 155 7.01 0.97 -11.86
C ARG A 155 6.29 1.92 -12.83
N LEU A 156 5.15 2.47 -12.42
CA LEU A 156 4.34 3.39 -13.21
C LEU A 156 5.07 4.71 -13.49
N LEU A 157 5.69 5.31 -12.47
CA LEU A 157 6.50 6.51 -12.63
C LEU A 157 7.71 6.25 -13.55
N SER A 158 8.34 5.09 -13.42
CA SER A 158 9.45 4.68 -14.29
C SER A 158 9.00 4.49 -15.75
N ALA A 159 7.78 3.98 -15.97
CA ALA A 159 7.18 3.88 -17.30
C ALA A 159 6.89 5.26 -17.87
N TYR A 160 6.23 6.14 -17.11
CA TYR A 160 5.89 7.50 -17.52
C TYR A 160 7.16 8.29 -17.92
N ARG A 161 8.17 8.35 -17.05
CA ARG A 161 9.41 9.11 -17.32
C ARG A 161 10.12 8.60 -18.58
N ASN A 162 10.16 7.29 -18.78
CA ASN A 162 10.75 6.71 -19.98
C ASN A 162 9.91 7.01 -21.22
N LYS A 163 8.60 6.75 -21.20
CA LYS A 163 7.76 6.83 -22.40
C LYS A 163 7.45 8.25 -22.85
N PHE A 164 7.24 9.16 -21.92
CA PHE A 164 6.92 10.55 -22.24
C PHE A 164 8.15 11.46 -22.16
N GLY A 165 9.24 11.04 -21.51
CA GLY A 165 10.49 11.82 -21.47
C GLY A 165 11.51 11.46 -22.56
N GLU A 166 11.54 10.22 -23.05
CA GLU A 166 12.64 9.73 -23.88
C GLU A 166 12.20 9.12 -25.23
N ILE A 167 10.94 8.66 -25.36
CA ILE A 167 10.52 7.84 -26.50
C ILE A 167 9.45 8.55 -27.35
N GLU A 168 9.90 9.19 -28.43
CA GLU A 168 9.05 9.98 -29.34
C GLU A 168 7.84 9.21 -29.90
N ALA A 169 8.00 7.92 -30.19
CA ALA A 169 6.90 7.08 -30.68
C ALA A 169 5.74 6.97 -29.67
N TYR A 170 6.05 6.95 -28.36
CA TYR A 170 5.04 6.91 -27.30
C TYR A 170 4.41 8.28 -27.05
N GLN A 171 5.22 9.34 -27.10
CA GLN A 171 4.75 10.73 -27.03
C GLN A 171 3.71 11.01 -28.13
N LYS A 172 4.02 10.63 -29.38
CA LYS A 172 3.10 10.79 -30.51
C LYS A 172 1.85 9.92 -30.41
N ARG A 173 2.00 8.65 -30.02
CA ARG A 173 0.90 7.69 -29.98
C ARG A 173 -0.07 7.94 -28.83
N TYR A 174 0.45 8.14 -27.63
CA TYR A 174 -0.35 8.28 -26.41
C TYR A 174 -0.39 9.72 -25.93
N GLY A 175 0.76 10.42 -25.93
CA GLY A 175 0.84 11.72 -25.29
C GLY A 175 0.01 12.81 -25.95
N VAL A 176 0.00 12.84 -27.29
CA VAL A 176 -0.87 13.75 -28.05
C VAL A 176 -2.34 13.51 -27.74
N GLU A 177 -2.77 12.25 -27.60
CA GLU A 177 -4.14 11.90 -27.25
C GLU A 177 -4.50 12.34 -25.83
N ILE A 178 -3.62 12.06 -24.87
CA ILE A 178 -3.80 12.44 -23.46
C ILE A 178 -3.96 13.95 -23.33
N VAL A 179 -3.06 14.73 -23.94
CA VAL A 179 -3.12 16.19 -23.90
C VAL A 179 -4.43 16.71 -24.51
N LYS A 180 -4.85 16.17 -25.66
CA LYS A 180 -6.11 16.55 -26.31
C LYS A 180 -7.34 16.21 -25.46
N ARG A 181 -7.29 15.13 -24.69
CA ARG A 181 -8.43 14.66 -23.89
C ARG A 181 -8.61 15.46 -22.60
N TYR A 182 -7.52 15.82 -21.92
CA TYR A 182 -7.60 16.41 -20.57
C TYR A 182 -7.31 17.91 -20.48
N ARG A 183 -6.74 18.54 -21.52
CA ARG A 183 -6.56 20.00 -21.55
C ARG A 183 -7.72 20.70 -22.22
N LYS A 184 -8.21 21.77 -21.60
CA LYS A 184 -9.26 22.63 -22.19
C LYS A 184 -8.81 23.29 -23.50
N ASN A 185 -7.55 23.72 -23.56
CA ASN A 185 -6.93 24.34 -24.74
C ASN A 185 -5.58 23.66 -25.03
N PRO A 186 -5.58 22.50 -25.69
CA PRO A 186 -4.38 21.65 -25.80
C PRO A 186 -3.23 22.25 -26.63
N GLY A 187 -3.52 23.25 -27.47
CA GLY A 187 -2.52 23.85 -28.36
C GLY A 187 -1.89 22.82 -29.33
N LYS A 188 -0.77 23.19 -29.96
CA LYS A 188 0.05 22.26 -30.74
C LYS A 188 1.03 21.56 -29.78
N THR A 189 0.89 20.26 -29.62
CA THR A 189 1.75 19.42 -28.75
C THR A 189 2.33 18.25 -29.55
N ASN A 190 3.53 17.82 -29.18
CA ASN A 190 4.15 16.57 -29.66
C ASN A 190 3.93 15.39 -28.69
N GLY A 191 3.23 15.64 -27.57
CA GLY A 191 2.89 14.65 -26.54
C GLY A 191 4.01 14.35 -25.54
N ASP A 192 5.10 15.11 -25.58
CA ASP A 192 6.23 15.07 -24.64
C ASP A 192 5.98 15.88 -23.37
N ASP A 193 4.99 16.78 -23.42
CA ASP A 193 4.60 17.66 -22.33
C ASP A 193 3.45 17.13 -21.47
N VAL A 194 3.06 15.87 -21.66
CA VAL A 194 2.05 15.18 -20.83
C VAL A 194 2.50 15.22 -19.38
N THR A 195 1.69 15.76 -18.48
CA THR A 195 1.98 15.73 -17.04
C THR A 195 1.67 14.35 -16.48
N PHE A 196 2.33 13.99 -15.37
CA PHE A 196 2.08 12.69 -14.76
C PHE A 196 0.64 12.58 -14.24
N ALA A 197 0.02 13.68 -13.79
CA ALA A 197 -1.40 13.71 -13.43
C ALA A 197 -2.32 13.40 -14.62
N GLU A 198 -2.09 14.03 -15.78
CA GLU A 198 -2.85 13.74 -17.00
C GLU A 198 -2.67 12.28 -17.47
N PHE A 199 -1.44 11.76 -17.36
CA PHE A 199 -1.17 10.36 -17.64
C PHE A 199 -1.91 9.43 -16.68
N LEU A 200 -1.97 9.76 -15.39
CA LEU A 200 -2.79 9.00 -14.45
C LEU A 200 -4.23 9.02 -14.92
N HIS A 201 -4.86 10.19 -15.10
CA HIS A 201 -6.25 10.32 -15.59
C HIS A 201 -6.53 9.46 -16.84
N TYR A 202 -5.59 9.42 -17.78
CA TYR A 202 -5.65 8.54 -18.94
C TYR A 202 -5.76 7.06 -18.58
N LEU A 203 -4.91 6.55 -17.68
CA LEU A 203 -4.96 5.14 -17.25
C LEU A 203 -6.28 4.75 -16.62
N LEU A 204 -6.99 5.72 -16.07
CA LEU A 204 -8.21 5.48 -15.32
C LEU A 204 -9.41 5.44 -16.27
N ASP A 205 -9.31 6.17 -17.37
CA ASP A 205 -10.25 6.10 -18.48
C ASP A 205 -10.04 4.88 -19.38
N GLU A 206 -8.87 4.26 -19.33
CA GLU A 206 -8.52 3.14 -20.18
C GLU A 206 -9.01 1.80 -19.60
N ASP A 207 -9.57 0.95 -20.46
CA ASP A 207 -9.85 -0.45 -20.13
C ASP A 207 -8.53 -1.19 -19.87
N VAL A 208 -8.45 -1.90 -18.75
CA VAL A 208 -7.27 -2.67 -18.33
C VAL A 208 -6.82 -3.64 -19.42
N GLU A 209 -7.74 -4.23 -20.17
CA GLU A 209 -7.41 -5.17 -21.24
C GLU A 209 -6.77 -4.49 -22.47
N LYS A 210 -6.93 -3.17 -22.60
CA LYS A 210 -6.37 -2.36 -23.70
C LYS A 210 -5.11 -1.59 -23.30
N MET A 211 -4.77 -1.58 -22.01
CA MET A 211 -3.60 -0.89 -21.50
C MET A 211 -2.31 -1.40 -22.16
N ASN A 212 -1.34 -0.49 -22.32
CA ASN A 212 0.00 -0.88 -22.76
C ASN A 212 0.71 -1.68 -21.67
N GLU A 213 1.52 -2.68 -22.06
CA GLU A 213 2.29 -3.55 -21.16
C GLU A 213 3.15 -2.77 -20.14
N HIS A 214 3.60 -1.56 -20.48
CA HIS A 214 4.47 -0.75 -19.63
C HIS A 214 3.79 -0.21 -18.37
N TRP A 215 2.46 -0.04 -18.40
CA TRP A 215 1.67 0.46 -17.27
C TRP A 215 0.49 -0.44 -16.90
N MET A 216 0.23 -1.50 -17.67
CA MET A 216 -0.72 -2.55 -17.30
C MET A 216 -0.33 -3.17 -15.95
N PRO A 217 -1.28 -3.46 -15.04
CA PRO A 217 -0.99 -4.06 -13.74
C PRO A 217 -0.21 -5.39 -13.85
N ILE A 218 0.69 -5.63 -12.90
CA ILE A 218 1.56 -6.83 -12.89
C ILE A 218 0.73 -8.12 -12.86
N TYR A 219 -0.38 -8.10 -12.12
CA TYR A 219 -1.33 -9.22 -12.05
C TYR A 219 -1.86 -9.60 -13.44
N ASN A 220 -2.21 -8.62 -14.29
CA ASN A 220 -2.73 -8.89 -15.63
C ASN A 220 -1.66 -9.43 -16.59
N LEU A 221 -0.40 -9.05 -16.41
CA LEU A 221 0.71 -9.51 -17.24
C LEU A 221 1.09 -10.97 -16.94
N CYS A 222 1.17 -11.34 -15.66
CA CYS A 222 1.76 -12.61 -15.24
C CYS A 222 0.79 -13.58 -14.53
N GLN A 223 -0.42 -13.14 -14.15
CA GLN A 223 -1.52 -13.95 -13.58
C GLN A 223 -1.07 -15.04 -12.59
N PRO A 224 -0.60 -14.66 -11.37
CA PRO A 224 -0.08 -15.61 -10.37
C PRO A 224 -1.12 -16.61 -9.82
N CYS A 225 -2.42 -16.39 -10.08
CA CYS A 225 -3.45 -17.39 -9.79
C CYS A 225 -3.57 -18.46 -10.87
N ALA A 226 -3.32 -18.10 -12.12
CA ALA A 226 -3.40 -19.00 -13.27
C ALA A 226 -2.07 -19.72 -13.57
N VAL A 227 -0.95 -19.13 -13.15
CA VAL A 227 0.41 -19.65 -13.29
C VAL A 227 1.07 -19.71 -11.92
N THR A 228 1.37 -20.91 -11.45
CA THR A 228 2.10 -21.12 -10.19
C THR A 228 3.57 -20.82 -10.41
N TYR A 229 4.10 -19.75 -9.82
CA TYR A 229 5.53 -19.42 -9.87
C TYR A 229 6.30 -20.15 -8.78
N ASP A 230 7.45 -20.69 -9.12
CA ASP A 230 8.38 -21.32 -8.18
C ASP A 230 9.20 -20.27 -7.42
N PHE A 231 9.43 -19.10 -8.04
CA PHE A 231 10.10 -17.97 -7.40
C PHE A 231 9.54 -16.61 -7.84
N ILE A 232 9.32 -15.71 -6.87
CA ILE A 232 8.93 -14.32 -7.14
C ILE A 232 9.99 -13.40 -6.53
N GLY A 233 10.85 -12.84 -7.38
CA GLY A 233 11.88 -11.88 -7.00
C GLY A 233 11.35 -10.45 -6.90
N SER A 234 12.12 -9.56 -6.27
CA SER A 234 11.80 -8.16 -6.07
C SER A 234 12.87 -7.24 -6.65
N TYR A 235 12.44 -6.13 -7.25
CA TYR A 235 13.37 -5.15 -7.83
C TYR A 235 14.25 -4.49 -6.77
N GLU A 236 13.74 -4.37 -5.55
CA GLU A 236 14.43 -3.81 -4.40
C GLU A 236 15.61 -4.69 -3.97
N ARG A 237 15.52 -6.01 -4.20
CA ARG A 237 16.57 -7.01 -3.97
C ARG A 237 17.08 -7.64 -5.26
N LEU A 238 17.02 -6.91 -6.37
CA LEU A 238 17.20 -7.45 -7.72
C LEU A 238 18.49 -8.26 -7.87
N HIS A 239 19.61 -7.78 -7.32
CA HIS A 239 20.90 -8.45 -7.47
C HIS A 239 20.91 -9.81 -6.76
N GLN A 240 20.52 -9.83 -5.48
CA GLN A 240 20.48 -11.05 -4.68
C GLN A 240 19.46 -12.06 -5.23
N ASP A 241 18.25 -11.58 -5.55
CA ASP A 241 17.19 -12.42 -6.08
C ASP A 241 17.55 -12.96 -7.47
N ALA A 242 18.25 -12.18 -8.31
CA ALA A 242 18.69 -12.67 -9.62
C ALA A 242 19.83 -13.67 -9.54
N GLN A 243 20.79 -13.48 -8.63
CA GLN A 243 21.84 -14.48 -8.39
C GLN A 243 21.25 -15.81 -7.91
N HIS A 244 20.26 -15.77 -7.03
CA HIS A 244 19.57 -16.96 -6.57
C HIS A 244 18.90 -17.71 -7.74
N VAL A 245 18.18 -16.99 -8.61
CA VAL A 245 17.57 -17.58 -9.80
C VAL A 245 18.62 -18.18 -10.74
N LEU A 246 19.72 -17.47 -11.00
CA LEU A 246 20.81 -17.97 -11.85
C LEU A 246 21.40 -19.28 -11.32
N GLN A 247 21.57 -19.40 -10.00
CA GLN A 247 22.00 -20.64 -9.36
C GLN A 247 20.97 -21.76 -9.52
N GLN A 248 19.68 -21.47 -9.29
CA GLN A 248 18.62 -22.47 -9.41
C GLN A 248 18.44 -23.00 -10.84
N ILE A 249 18.63 -22.17 -11.87
CA ILE A 249 18.53 -22.61 -13.28
C ILE A 249 19.82 -23.24 -13.81
N GLY A 250 20.85 -23.42 -12.97
CA GLY A 250 22.13 -23.98 -13.37
C GLY A 250 22.87 -23.12 -14.40
N ALA A 251 22.78 -21.80 -14.30
CA ALA A 251 23.54 -20.91 -15.16
C ALA A 251 25.06 -21.06 -14.89
N PRO A 252 25.92 -21.03 -15.92
CA PRO A 252 27.36 -21.02 -15.74
C PRO A 252 27.83 -19.91 -14.79
N ALA A 253 28.79 -20.20 -13.90
CA ALA A 253 29.23 -19.30 -12.83
C ALA A 253 29.79 -17.94 -13.33
N HIS A 254 30.25 -17.86 -14.58
CA HIS A 254 30.72 -16.61 -15.19
C HIS A 254 29.58 -15.69 -15.64
N ILE A 255 28.34 -16.19 -15.76
CA ILE A 255 27.17 -15.38 -16.11
C ILE A 255 26.64 -14.75 -14.83
N GLN A 256 26.83 -13.44 -14.71
CA GLN A 256 26.29 -12.66 -13.61
C GLN A 256 25.18 -11.72 -14.08
N PHE A 257 24.22 -11.46 -13.20
CA PHE A 257 23.24 -10.42 -13.43
C PHE A 257 23.91 -9.06 -13.29
N PRO A 258 23.84 -8.17 -14.30
CA PRO A 258 24.58 -6.91 -14.29
C PRO A 258 24.17 -6.06 -13.08
N GLU A 259 25.18 -5.67 -12.29
CA GLU A 259 25.01 -4.72 -11.20
C GLU A 259 24.58 -3.36 -11.74
N ARG A 260 23.80 -2.64 -10.92
CA ARG A 260 23.29 -1.32 -11.26
C ARG A 260 24.49 -0.39 -11.45
N GLN A 261 24.81 0.00 -12.70
CA GLN A 261 25.65 1.18 -12.92
C GLN A 261 24.95 2.35 -12.20
N THR A 262 25.60 2.86 -11.16
CA THR A 262 25.22 4.07 -10.46
C THR A 262 25.32 5.24 -11.45
N TRP A 263 24.19 5.68 -11.99
CA TRP A 263 24.08 6.96 -12.71
C TRP A 263 23.98 8.14 -11.73
N LEU A 264 24.79 8.10 -10.68
CA LEU A 264 25.08 9.18 -9.76
C LEU A 264 26.58 9.05 -9.50
N ASP A 265 27.31 10.13 -9.72
CA ASP A 265 28.77 10.28 -9.61
C ASP A 265 29.58 9.98 -10.88
N THR A 266 29.41 10.83 -11.90
CA THR A 266 30.54 11.40 -12.68
C THR A 266 30.02 12.60 -13.47
N GLY A 267 30.32 13.80 -12.97
CA GLY A 267 30.35 14.97 -13.81
C GLY A 267 31.45 14.83 -14.88
N MET A 268 31.26 15.55 -15.99
CA MET A 268 32.22 15.75 -17.08
C MET A 268 32.56 14.54 -17.96
N ALA A 269 31.76 14.35 -19.01
CA ALA A 269 32.27 13.98 -20.33
C ALA A 269 31.31 14.48 -21.41
N ARG A 270 31.38 15.78 -21.74
CA ARG A 270 30.90 16.26 -23.04
C ARG A 270 31.85 15.70 -24.09
N SER A 271 31.36 14.79 -24.92
CA SER A 271 32.06 14.35 -26.12
C SER A 271 32.25 15.53 -27.07
N ASN A 272 33.52 15.83 -27.33
CA ASN A 272 33.98 16.71 -28.39
C ASN A 272 33.38 16.27 -29.74
N ILE A 273 32.53 17.12 -30.32
CA ILE A 273 32.37 17.19 -31.78
C ILE A 273 32.51 18.67 -32.14
N ALA A 274 33.67 18.99 -32.71
CA ALA A 274 33.94 20.24 -33.35
C ALA A 274 33.03 20.39 -34.58
N ARG A 275 32.32 21.52 -34.68
CA ARG A 275 32.01 22.18 -35.96
C ARG A 275 31.58 23.64 -35.71
N SER A 276 32.54 24.52 -35.98
CA SER A 276 32.45 25.85 -36.61
C SER A 276 31.07 26.54 -36.66
N GLY A 277 31.01 27.78 -36.16
CA GLY A 277 29.96 28.74 -36.54
C GLY A 277 29.66 29.85 -35.52
N SER A 278 30.41 30.95 -35.63
CA SER A 278 30.07 32.36 -35.35
C SER A 278 29.43 32.81 -34.01
N LEU A 279 30.20 33.68 -33.35
CA LEU A 279 29.83 34.64 -32.31
C LEU A 279 28.71 35.60 -32.75
N VAL A 280 27.71 35.80 -31.89
CA VAL A 280 27.06 37.12 -31.71
C VAL A 280 26.69 37.32 -30.23
N ASN A 281 27.27 38.35 -29.63
CA ASN A 281 26.92 38.93 -28.34
C ASN A 281 25.51 39.55 -28.37
N LEU A 282 24.76 39.45 -27.27
CA LEU A 282 23.78 40.47 -26.84
C LEU A 282 23.48 40.32 -25.33
N ARG A 283 24.09 41.20 -24.52
CA ARG A 283 23.47 41.78 -23.31
C ARG A 283 22.63 43.01 -23.75
N PRO A 284 21.90 43.74 -22.88
CA PRO A 284 21.39 43.50 -21.52
C PRO A 284 19.84 43.72 -21.48
N SER A 285 19.11 43.64 -20.38
CA SER A 285 18.78 44.81 -19.53
C SER A 285 17.72 44.42 -18.48
N VAL A 286 17.96 44.92 -17.27
CA VAL A 286 17.05 44.87 -16.13
C VAL A 286 16.15 46.09 -16.22
N ASN A 287 14.84 45.91 -16.09
CA ASN A 287 13.92 46.98 -15.70
C ASN A 287 12.96 46.44 -14.63
N ILE A 288 13.07 47.04 -13.45
CA ILE A 288 12.19 46.86 -12.30
C ILE A 288 11.06 47.87 -12.46
N VAL A 289 9.83 47.39 -12.64
CA VAL A 289 8.61 48.14 -12.30
C VAL A 289 7.70 47.24 -11.48
N SER A 290 7.37 47.73 -10.30
CA SER A 290 6.54 47.12 -9.27
C SER A 290 5.09 46.92 -9.77
N LEU A 291 4.60 45.69 -9.76
CA LEU A 291 3.18 45.40 -9.65
C LEU A 291 2.93 44.41 -8.50
N ARG A 292 2.01 44.81 -7.62
CA ARG A 292 1.51 44.10 -6.44
C ARG A 292 1.27 42.60 -6.73
N ARG A 293 2.02 41.72 -6.08
CA ARG A 293 1.75 40.28 -6.05
C ARG A 293 0.72 39.98 -4.96
N HIS A 294 -0.46 39.54 -5.38
CA HIS A 294 -1.28 38.65 -4.55
C HIS A 294 -0.50 37.34 -4.35
N SER A 295 -0.25 36.99 -3.09
CA SER A 295 0.42 35.76 -2.69
C SER A 295 -0.47 34.55 -3.00
N ALA A 296 -0.33 33.99 -4.20
CA ALA A 296 -0.76 32.63 -4.48
C ALA A 296 0.26 31.67 -3.87
N VAL A 297 -0.14 31.00 -2.78
CA VAL A 297 0.62 29.95 -2.12
C VAL A 297 0.80 28.78 -3.09
N LEU A 298 2.01 28.60 -3.60
CA LEU A 298 2.42 27.38 -4.30
C LEU A 298 2.47 26.21 -3.31
N PRO A 299 1.79 25.09 -3.55
CA PRO A 299 2.01 23.88 -2.76
C PRO A 299 3.43 23.37 -3.04
N SER A 300 4.15 23.02 -1.98
CA SER A 300 5.47 22.39 -2.09
C SER A 300 5.41 21.13 -2.96
N VAL A 301 6.51 20.80 -3.64
CA VAL A 301 6.69 19.63 -4.52
C VAL A 301 6.25 18.30 -3.85
N LEU A 302 6.29 18.24 -2.51
CA LEU A 302 5.76 17.14 -1.68
C LEU A 302 4.24 16.96 -1.82
N THR A 303 3.46 18.05 -1.85
CA THR A 303 2.01 17.99 -2.07
C THR A 303 1.72 17.44 -3.47
N PHE A 304 2.50 17.83 -4.48
CA PHE A 304 2.32 17.33 -5.84
C PHE A 304 2.69 15.85 -5.99
N ALA A 305 3.79 15.37 -5.40
CA ALA A 305 4.20 13.97 -5.51
C ALA A 305 3.29 13.03 -4.70
N VAL A 306 2.82 13.47 -3.53
CA VAL A 306 1.83 12.73 -2.73
C VAL A 306 0.49 12.77 -3.44
N ILE A 307 -0.04 13.92 -3.90
CA ILE A 307 -1.29 14.03 -4.69
C ILE A 307 -1.24 13.17 -5.96
N VAL A 308 -0.07 13.02 -6.57
CA VAL A 308 0.10 12.18 -7.75
C VAL A 308 0.03 10.68 -7.41
N ALA A 309 0.67 10.22 -6.33
CA ALA A 309 0.52 8.84 -5.85
C ALA A 309 -0.88 8.56 -5.26
N SER A 310 -1.51 9.60 -4.70
CA SER A 310 -2.89 9.61 -4.18
C SER A 310 -3.91 9.58 -5.31
N GLY A 311 -3.67 10.35 -6.38
CA GLY A 311 -4.60 10.58 -7.48
C GLY A 311 -4.75 9.33 -8.33
N GLY A 312 -3.65 8.64 -8.64
CA GLY A 312 -3.69 7.35 -9.32
C GLY A 312 -4.49 6.30 -8.53
N LEU A 313 -4.33 6.25 -7.21
CA LEU A 313 -5.06 5.33 -6.33
C LEU A 313 -6.53 5.74 -6.16
N LEU A 314 -6.84 7.04 -5.99
CA LEU A 314 -8.19 7.59 -5.89
C LEU A 314 -9.02 7.22 -7.12
N LEU A 315 -8.42 7.40 -8.28
CA LEU A 315 -9.13 7.24 -9.52
C LEU A 315 -9.23 5.76 -9.92
N MET A 316 -8.27 4.89 -9.53
CA MET A 316 -8.39 3.43 -9.71
C MET A 316 -9.57 2.88 -8.88
N ILE A 317 -9.94 3.62 -7.84
CA ILE A 317 -11.07 3.33 -6.95
C ILE A 317 -12.36 3.96 -7.47
N GLU A 318 -12.32 5.17 -8.05
CA GLU A 318 -13.45 5.80 -8.75
C GLU A 318 -13.91 5.00 -10.00
N LYS A 319 -13.01 4.19 -10.58
CA LYS A 319 -13.24 3.36 -11.78
C LYS A 319 -13.49 1.89 -11.50
N GLY A 320 -13.46 1.46 -10.24
CA GLY A 320 -13.71 0.07 -9.86
C GLY A 320 -12.63 -0.93 -10.29
N MET A 321 -11.40 -0.48 -10.58
CA MET A 321 -10.30 -1.38 -10.97
C MET A 321 -9.77 -2.25 -9.82
N LEU A 322 -10.15 -1.94 -8.58
CA LEU A 322 -9.92 -2.77 -7.39
C LEU A 322 -11.13 -3.66 -7.03
N ASN A 323 -12.23 -3.63 -7.80
CA ASN A 323 -13.50 -4.31 -7.48
C ASN A 323 -13.45 -5.85 -7.64
N HIS A 324 -12.31 -6.46 -7.93
CA HIS A 324 -12.17 -7.92 -7.96
C HIS A 324 -11.52 -8.53 -6.71
N MET A 325 -11.25 -7.76 -5.67
CA MET A 325 -10.91 -8.31 -4.35
C MET A 325 -12.04 -8.02 -3.36
N GLU A 326 -13.07 -8.88 -3.37
CA GLU A 326 -13.96 -9.01 -2.21
C GLU A 326 -13.21 -9.74 -1.10
N THR A 327 -13.03 -9.11 0.06
CA THR A 327 -12.81 -9.86 1.31
C THR A 327 -14.17 -10.44 1.74
N PRO A 328 -14.31 -11.77 1.91
CA PRO A 328 -15.61 -12.36 2.14
C PRO A 328 -16.18 -12.02 3.53
N SER A 329 -17.52 -11.85 3.57
CA SER A 329 -18.31 -11.80 4.80
C SER A 329 -18.61 -13.24 5.30
N PRO A 330 -18.68 -13.51 6.62
CA PRO A 330 -18.84 -14.87 7.13
C PRO A 330 -20.26 -15.36 6.86
N ARG A 331 -20.42 -16.38 6.00
CA ARG A 331 -21.64 -17.19 5.94
C ARG A 331 -21.41 -18.46 6.75
N GLY A 332 -22.24 -18.62 7.77
CA GLY A 332 -22.16 -19.71 8.74
C GLY A 332 -22.39 -21.08 8.13
N ILE A 333 -21.59 -22.05 8.59
CA ILE A 333 -21.85 -23.47 8.40
C ILE A 333 -21.65 -24.14 9.75
N ARG A 334 -22.68 -24.89 10.15
CA ARG A 334 -22.86 -25.58 11.43
C ARG A 334 -22.30 -26.99 11.29
N VAL A 335 -21.26 -27.35 12.03
CA VAL A 335 -20.86 -28.75 12.27
C VAL A 335 -20.47 -28.93 13.74
N LYS A 336 -20.91 -30.05 14.30
CA LYS A 336 -20.96 -30.40 15.74
C LYS A 336 -19.57 -30.59 16.39
N SER A 337 -19.59 -30.40 17.71
CA SER A 337 -18.55 -30.60 18.72
C SER A 337 -17.99 -32.04 18.72
N ASP A 338 -16.78 -32.32 19.21
CA ASP A 338 -16.43 -32.29 20.64
C ASP A 338 -14.91 -32.20 20.95
N PHE A 339 -14.63 -31.73 22.18
CA PHE A 339 -13.43 -31.90 23.03
C PHE A 339 -12.30 -30.82 23.11
N ILE A 340 -12.49 -29.93 24.10
CA ILE A 340 -11.59 -29.49 25.22
C ILE A 340 -10.23 -28.80 24.92
N ARG A 341 -9.77 -27.72 25.57
CA ARG A 341 -10.32 -26.65 26.44
C ARG A 341 -9.11 -25.74 26.81
N ASN A 342 -9.31 -24.43 26.69
CA ASN A 342 -8.45 -23.32 27.16
C ASN A 342 -7.20 -22.96 26.34
N ALA A 343 -7.21 -21.74 25.81
CA ALA A 343 -6.22 -21.09 24.94
C ALA A 343 -6.23 -21.53 23.46
N ARG A 344 -7.26 -21.13 22.69
CA ARG A 344 -7.25 -20.99 21.20
C ARG A 344 -8.67 -20.68 20.72
N ASN A 345 -8.99 -19.40 20.53
CA ASN A 345 -10.14 -18.95 19.74
C ASN A 345 -9.66 -17.89 18.77
N GLN A 346 -8.74 -18.28 17.89
CA GLN A 346 -8.45 -17.53 16.68
C GLN A 346 -8.47 -18.54 15.54
N ASP A 347 -9.26 -18.23 14.52
CA ASP A 347 -9.18 -18.89 13.23
C ASP A 347 -7.75 -18.70 12.70
N PRO A 348 -6.98 -19.77 12.42
CA PRO A 348 -5.61 -19.67 11.93
C PRO A 348 -5.49 -18.78 10.68
N ILE A 349 -6.56 -18.69 9.88
CA ILE A 349 -6.63 -17.86 8.68
C ILE A 349 -6.68 -16.37 9.06
N VAL A 350 -7.51 -15.99 10.03
CA VAL A 350 -7.66 -14.59 10.48
C VAL A 350 -6.39 -14.06 11.15
N GLU A 351 -5.68 -14.91 11.91
CA GLU A 351 -4.40 -14.52 12.52
C GLU A 351 -3.30 -14.33 11.46
N THR A 352 -3.34 -15.13 10.40
CA THR A 352 -2.41 -15.02 9.26
C THR A 352 -2.64 -13.76 8.44
N GLU A 353 -3.90 -13.47 8.10
CA GLU A 353 -4.26 -12.24 7.38
C GLU A 353 -3.82 -11.00 8.16
N TYR A 354 -3.94 -11.04 9.49
CA TYR A 354 -3.47 -9.97 10.34
C TYR A 354 -1.95 -9.80 10.33
N GLN A 355 -1.18 -10.89 10.43
CA GLN A 355 0.27 -10.84 10.34
C GLN A 355 0.73 -10.23 9.01
N ILE A 356 0.02 -10.57 7.92
CA ILE A 356 0.24 -9.97 6.60
C ILE A 356 -0.03 -8.45 6.62
N VAL A 357 -1.18 -8.03 7.17
CA VAL A 357 -1.53 -6.59 7.26
C VAL A 357 -0.52 -5.81 8.09
N GLN A 358 -0.09 -6.35 9.23
CA GLN A 358 0.94 -5.72 10.06
C GLN A 358 2.30 -5.63 9.35
N GLU A 359 2.70 -6.68 8.63
CA GLU A 359 3.94 -6.67 7.86
C GLU A 359 3.90 -5.66 6.72
N ILE A 360 2.79 -5.61 5.96
CA ILE A 360 2.58 -4.61 4.90
C ILE A 360 2.64 -3.21 5.49
N ARG A 361 1.97 -2.96 6.63
CA ARG A 361 2.00 -1.68 7.32
C ARG A 361 3.41 -1.29 7.73
N ASN A 362 4.12 -2.18 8.42
CA ASN A 362 5.48 -1.94 8.88
C ASN A 362 6.43 -1.65 7.71
N ARG A 363 6.35 -2.44 6.64
CA ARG A 363 7.13 -2.21 5.43
C ARG A 363 6.79 -0.88 4.76
N THR A 364 5.50 -0.52 4.68
CA THR A 364 5.04 0.73 4.07
C THR A 364 5.55 1.93 4.86
N ILE A 365 5.43 1.90 6.19
CA ILE A 365 5.96 2.94 7.08
C ILE A 365 7.48 3.05 6.94
N ARG A 366 8.24 1.95 7.01
CA ARG A 366 9.69 1.97 6.83
C ARG A 366 10.09 2.57 5.47
N THR A 367 9.39 2.19 4.41
CA THR A 367 9.67 2.65 3.04
C THR A 367 9.36 4.14 2.88
N MET A 368 8.18 4.59 3.32
CA MET A 368 7.77 5.99 3.23
C MET A 368 8.62 6.87 4.14
N CYS A 369 8.78 6.50 5.42
CA CYS A 369 9.54 7.28 6.39
C CYS A 369 11.06 7.21 6.20
N GLY A 370 11.57 6.29 5.37
CA GLY A 370 12.98 6.22 4.97
C GLY A 370 13.35 7.23 3.87
N GLN A 371 12.39 7.91 3.26
CA GLN A 371 12.66 8.93 2.25
C GLN A 371 13.30 10.18 2.88
N LYS A 372 14.29 10.77 2.21
CA LYS A 372 15.11 11.90 2.71
C LYS A 372 14.29 13.15 3.11
N ASN A 373 13.12 13.31 2.54
CA ASN A 373 12.21 14.43 2.73
C ASN A 373 11.21 14.22 3.88
N MET A 374 11.19 13.03 4.50
CA MET A 374 10.34 12.75 5.66
C MET A 374 11.06 13.13 6.96
N PRO A 375 10.32 13.56 8.00
CA PRO A 375 10.93 13.85 9.29
C PRO A 375 11.43 12.55 9.92
N HIS A 376 12.67 12.52 10.40
CA HIS A 376 13.27 11.37 11.07
C HIS A 376 13.38 11.56 12.60
N SER A 377 12.96 12.72 13.11
CA SER A 377 12.95 13.02 14.54
C SER A 377 11.91 14.08 14.86
N ILE A 378 11.35 14.05 16.07
CA ILE A 378 10.46 15.12 16.55
C ILE A 378 11.14 16.51 16.54
N TRP A 379 12.46 16.55 16.62
CA TRP A 379 13.25 17.78 16.60
C TRP A 379 13.44 18.38 15.20
N THR A 380 13.18 17.60 14.14
CA THR A 380 13.16 18.10 12.76
C THR A 380 11.79 18.62 12.34
N LEU A 381 10.75 18.37 13.15
CA LEU A 381 9.40 18.86 12.88
C LEU A 381 9.30 20.38 13.09
N PRO A 382 8.45 21.07 12.31
CA PRO A 382 8.03 22.45 12.60
C PRO A 382 7.47 22.59 14.03
N PRO A 383 7.59 23.77 14.67
CA PRO A 383 7.16 23.96 16.05
C PRO A 383 5.71 23.57 16.35
N ILE A 384 4.78 23.88 15.44
CA ILE A 384 3.36 23.55 15.59
C ILE A 384 3.18 22.03 15.58
N GLN A 385 3.73 21.34 14.59
CA GLN A 385 3.65 19.88 14.47
C GLN A 385 4.31 19.17 15.66
N ARG A 386 5.48 19.64 16.09
CA ARG A 386 6.17 19.11 17.28
C ARG A 386 5.29 19.25 18.52
N ARG A 387 4.69 20.43 18.73
CA ARG A 387 3.78 20.67 19.85
C ARG A 387 2.58 19.73 19.80
N THR A 388 1.96 19.55 18.63
CA THR A 388 0.85 18.63 18.44
C THR A 388 1.22 17.22 18.87
N VAL A 389 2.33 16.67 18.38
CA VAL A 389 2.78 15.31 18.74
C VAL A 389 3.04 15.16 20.23
N LEU A 390 3.79 16.10 20.83
CA LEU A 390 4.13 16.03 22.26
C LEU A 390 2.89 16.09 23.16
N GLN A 391 1.84 16.79 22.73
CA GLN A 391 0.56 16.86 23.43
C GLN A 391 -0.31 15.59 23.25
N HIS A 392 0.01 14.74 22.27
CA HIS A 392 -0.73 13.52 22.00
C HIS A 392 -0.07 12.25 22.55
N ILE A 393 1.18 12.33 23.01
CA ILE A 393 1.89 11.19 23.57
C ILE A 393 1.81 11.22 25.10
N LEU A 394 1.11 10.23 25.64
CA LEU A 394 1.00 9.95 27.06
C LEU A 394 2.17 9.11 27.56
N VAL A 395 2.59 9.35 28.79
CA VAL A 395 3.74 8.73 29.44
C VAL A 395 3.29 7.86 30.60
N SER A 396 3.81 6.63 30.68
CA SER A 396 3.80 5.83 31.90
C SER A 396 5.23 5.46 32.26
N ASP A 397 5.79 6.14 33.26
CA ASP A 397 7.13 5.82 33.78
C ASP A 397 7.16 4.49 34.53
N LYS A 398 6.10 4.19 35.28
CA LYS A 398 5.95 2.94 36.05
C LYS A 398 6.03 1.69 35.16
N HIS A 399 5.42 1.73 33.98
CA HIS A 399 5.38 0.62 33.03
C HIS A 399 6.25 0.86 31.78
N LYS A 400 7.05 1.94 31.77
CA LYS A 400 7.98 2.33 30.70
C LYS A 400 7.40 2.28 29.28
N PHE A 401 6.22 2.87 29.09
CA PHE A 401 5.61 2.99 27.76
C PHE A 401 5.16 4.41 27.40
N LEU A 402 5.02 4.64 26.11
CA LEU A 402 4.49 5.84 25.48
C LEU A 402 3.28 5.47 24.61
N TYR A 403 2.17 6.15 24.80
CA TYR A 403 0.94 5.93 24.01
C TYR A 403 0.58 7.20 23.26
N CYS A 404 0.66 7.19 21.92
CA CYS A 404 0.08 8.27 21.12
C CYS A 404 -1.43 8.05 20.97
N TYR A 405 -2.23 8.91 21.59
CA TYR A 405 -3.67 8.77 21.56
C TYR A 405 -4.25 9.40 20.28
N VAL A 406 -5.13 8.65 19.63
CA VAL A 406 -5.88 9.11 18.45
C VAL A 406 -7.36 9.17 18.82
N PRO A 407 -8.01 10.34 18.75
CA PRO A 407 -9.43 10.44 19.05
C PRO A 407 -10.28 9.54 18.16
N LYS A 408 -11.37 9.01 18.74
CA LYS A 408 -12.31 8.07 18.09
C LYS A 408 -11.72 6.69 17.74
N VAL A 409 -10.54 6.39 18.29
CA VAL A 409 -9.86 5.09 18.23
C VAL A 409 -9.69 4.50 19.64
N ALA A 410 -10.78 4.49 20.40
CA ALA A 410 -10.83 4.00 21.78
C ALA A 410 -9.84 4.67 22.77
N CYS A 411 -9.36 5.88 22.48
CA CYS A 411 -8.45 6.63 23.35
C CYS A 411 -8.98 6.82 24.78
N SER A 412 -10.30 6.94 24.98
CA SER A 412 -10.90 7.04 26.31
C SER A 412 -10.72 5.77 27.14
N ASN A 413 -10.77 4.59 26.49
CA ASN A 413 -10.55 3.30 27.14
C ASN A 413 -9.06 3.12 27.47
N TRP A 414 -8.15 3.50 26.59
CA TRP A 414 -6.72 3.51 26.90
C TRP A 414 -6.36 4.44 28.06
N LYS A 415 -6.96 5.64 28.11
CA LYS A 415 -6.79 6.55 29.25
C LYS A 415 -7.32 5.94 30.57
N ARG A 416 -8.39 5.13 30.55
CA ARG A 416 -8.83 4.35 31.73
C ARG A 416 -7.77 3.36 32.17
N VAL A 417 -7.27 2.55 31.22
CA VAL A 417 -6.21 1.58 31.49
C VAL A 417 -5.01 2.28 32.14
N MET A 418 -4.57 3.42 31.60
CA MET A 418 -3.47 4.19 32.17
C MET A 418 -3.75 4.68 33.60
N LYS A 419 -4.95 5.22 33.86
CA LYS A 419 -5.34 5.66 35.21
C LYS A 419 -5.37 4.50 36.21
N VAL A 420 -5.83 3.32 35.81
CA VAL A 420 -5.79 2.11 36.66
C VAL A 420 -4.36 1.67 36.92
N LEU A 421 -3.50 1.63 35.90
CA LEU A 421 -2.08 1.28 36.04
C LEU A 421 -1.34 2.24 36.99
N ASN A 422 -1.72 3.53 36.97
CA ASN A 422 -1.18 4.56 37.85
C ASN A 422 -1.79 4.54 39.26
N GLY A 423 -2.83 3.72 39.53
CA GLY A 423 -3.53 3.67 40.82
C GLY A 423 -4.53 4.81 41.05
N ALA A 424 -4.84 5.60 40.02
CA ALA A 424 -5.82 6.68 40.08
C ALA A 424 -7.28 6.19 39.92
N LEU A 425 -7.48 4.96 39.43
CA LEU A 425 -8.78 4.29 39.36
C LEU A 425 -8.64 2.85 39.85
N GLU A 426 -9.67 2.33 40.53
CA GLU A 426 -9.68 0.95 41.05
C GLU A 426 -9.82 -0.11 39.94
N ASN A 427 -10.63 0.16 38.91
CA ASN A 427 -10.83 -0.74 37.79
C ASN A 427 -11.19 0.01 36.49
N VAL A 428 -11.17 -0.72 35.37
CA VAL A 428 -11.40 -0.17 34.02
C VAL A 428 -12.88 0.07 33.70
N ASP A 429 -13.80 -0.50 34.49
CA ASP A 429 -15.25 -0.50 34.26
C ASP A 429 -15.99 0.63 34.98
N VAL A 430 -15.26 1.46 35.72
CA VAL A 430 -15.81 2.64 36.39
C VAL A 430 -16.57 3.52 35.38
N LYS A 431 -17.90 3.62 35.56
CA LYS A 431 -18.84 4.35 34.69
C LYS A 431 -18.82 5.86 34.94
N ILE A 432 -17.64 6.46 34.98
CA ILE A 432 -17.46 7.91 35.13
C ILE A 432 -17.11 8.51 33.77
N LYS A 433 -17.60 9.73 33.53
CA LYS A 433 -17.20 10.56 32.38
C LYS A 433 -15.69 10.74 32.43
N MET A 434 -14.99 10.33 31.38
CA MET A 434 -13.53 10.29 31.39
C MET A 434 -12.93 11.70 31.45
N ASP A 435 -12.13 11.96 32.48
CA ASP A 435 -11.21 13.09 32.51
C ASP A 435 -9.99 12.76 31.65
N HIS A 436 -9.75 13.60 30.65
CA HIS A 436 -8.74 13.38 29.63
C HIS A 436 -7.38 14.00 29.95
N LYS A 437 -7.22 14.67 31.10
CA LYS A 437 -6.00 15.40 31.48
C LYS A 437 -5.51 15.09 32.88
N ASN A 438 -6.36 15.12 33.90
CA ASN A 438 -5.90 14.90 35.27
C ASN A 438 -5.32 13.49 35.42
N ASP A 439 -4.27 13.34 36.22
CA ASP A 439 -3.57 12.08 36.51
C ASP A 439 -2.88 11.42 35.30
N LEU A 440 -2.70 12.19 34.22
CA LEU A 440 -2.02 11.77 33.00
C LEU A 440 -0.86 12.73 32.71
N VAL A 441 0.29 12.17 32.36
CA VAL A 441 1.48 12.94 31.98
C VAL A 441 1.65 12.85 30.47
N PHE A 442 1.84 13.98 29.82
CA PHE A 442 2.15 14.06 28.39
C PHE A 442 3.64 14.36 28.20
N LEU A 443 4.19 13.98 27.03
CA LEU A 443 5.56 14.40 26.70
C LEU A 443 5.71 15.93 26.67
N ALA A 444 4.64 16.67 26.36
CA ALA A 444 4.61 18.13 26.41
C ALA A 444 4.83 18.73 27.81
N ASP A 445 4.66 17.93 28.87
CA ASP A 445 4.85 18.37 30.26
C ASP A 445 6.30 18.20 30.73
N LEU A 446 7.15 17.54 29.93
CA LEU A 446 8.50 17.13 30.31
C LEU A 446 9.59 18.00 29.68
N LYS A 447 10.79 18.00 30.28
CA LYS A 447 11.96 18.69 29.73
C LYS A 447 12.50 17.95 28.48
N PRO A 448 13.18 18.62 27.54
CA PRO A 448 13.69 18.00 26.31
C PRO A 448 14.51 16.71 26.51
N GLU A 449 15.35 16.65 27.55
CA GLU A 449 16.19 15.47 27.81
C GLU A 449 15.40 14.29 28.35
N GLU A 450 14.34 14.56 29.12
CA GLU A 450 13.40 13.56 29.60
C GLU A 450 12.58 12.96 28.45
N ILE A 451 12.17 13.79 27.49
CA ILE A 451 11.49 13.39 26.26
C ILE A 451 12.42 12.49 25.44
N LYS A 452 13.68 12.91 25.24
CA LYS A 452 14.68 12.16 24.46
C LYS A 452 14.97 10.79 25.08
N TYR A 453 15.13 10.73 26.40
CA TYR A 453 15.33 9.47 27.12
C TYR A 453 14.17 8.50 26.91
N ARG A 454 12.93 8.95 27.09
CA ARG A 454 11.73 8.10 26.97
C ARG A 454 11.48 7.64 25.55
N LEU A 455 11.61 8.53 24.55
CA LEU A 455 11.48 8.15 23.13
C LEU A 455 12.49 7.06 22.74
N LYS A 456 13.69 7.08 23.33
CA LYS A 456 14.74 6.08 23.08
C LYS A 456 14.50 4.75 23.81
N THR A 457 13.95 4.78 25.02
CA THR A 457 13.99 3.61 25.92
C THR A 457 12.64 2.96 26.21
N TYR A 458 11.52 3.66 25.97
CA TYR A 458 10.18 3.17 26.34
C TYR A 458 9.52 2.45 25.16
N PHE A 459 8.65 1.50 25.46
CA PHE A 459 7.79 0.86 24.45
C PHE A 459 6.77 1.86 23.92
N LYS A 460 6.70 2.09 22.61
CA LYS A 460 5.87 3.10 21.96
C LYS A 460 4.77 2.44 21.16
N PHE A 461 3.52 2.78 21.41
CA PHE A 461 2.41 2.26 20.62
C PHE A 461 1.34 3.30 20.30
N MET A 462 0.58 3.03 19.25
CA MET A 462 -0.62 3.79 18.88
C MET A 462 -1.67 2.86 18.30
N PHE A 463 -2.91 3.37 18.22
CA PHE A 463 -4.01 2.66 17.57
C PHE A 463 -4.56 3.52 16.43
N VAL A 464 -4.90 2.87 15.32
CA VAL A 464 -5.44 3.49 14.12
C VAL A 464 -6.84 2.98 13.80
N ARG A 465 -7.57 3.72 12.96
CA ARG A 465 -8.89 3.36 12.47
C ARG A 465 -9.04 3.88 11.04
N ASP A 466 -9.89 3.23 10.24
CA ASP A 466 -10.29 3.75 8.94
C ASP A 466 -10.61 5.27 9.01
N PRO A 467 -9.97 6.11 8.18
CA PRO A 467 -10.13 7.55 8.26
C PRO A 467 -11.58 8.03 8.11
N MET A 468 -12.38 7.41 7.23
CA MET A 468 -13.78 7.82 7.02
C MET A 468 -14.66 7.39 8.17
N GLU A 469 -14.46 6.19 8.71
CA GLU A 469 -15.13 5.79 9.94
C GLU A 469 -14.80 6.71 11.11
N ARG A 470 -13.53 7.14 11.22
CA ARG A 470 -13.07 8.05 12.27
C ARG A 470 -13.76 9.41 12.14
N LEU A 471 -13.81 9.97 10.93
CA LEU A 471 -14.49 11.24 10.66
C LEU A 471 -16.00 11.15 10.93
N LEU A 472 -16.66 10.08 10.48
CA LEU A 472 -18.09 9.90 10.73
C LEU A 472 -18.38 9.71 12.22
N SER A 473 -17.50 9.01 12.94
CA SER A 473 -17.58 8.87 14.40
C SER A 473 -17.39 10.21 15.12
N ALA A 474 -16.48 11.07 14.61
CA ALA A 474 -16.29 12.42 15.14
C ALA A 474 -17.52 13.29 14.88
N TYR A 475 -18.03 13.32 13.65
CA TYR A 475 -19.22 14.07 13.25
C TYR A 475 -20.44 13.73 14.11
N ARG A 476 -20.81 12.44 14.17
CA ARG A 476 -22.00 12.01 14.92
C ARG A 476 -21.90 12.34 16.40
N ASN A 477 -20.70 12.23 16.99
CA ASN A 477 -20.49 12.60 18.38
C ASN A 477 -20.54 14.12 18.56
N LYS A 478 -19.80 14.91 17.79
CA LYS A 478 -19.66 16.34 18.03
C LYS A 478 -20.88 17.16 17.66
N PHE A 479 -21.60 16.78 16.60
CA PHE A 479 -22.78 17.50 16.15
C PHE A 479 -24.08 16.83 16.57
N GLY A 480 -24.06 15.57 17.00
CA GLY A 480 -25.26 14.88 17.52
C GLY A 480 -25.39 14.85 19.05
N GLU A 481 -24.28 14.98 19.81
CA GLU A 481 -24.30 14.73 21.26
C GLU A 481 -23.64 15.83 22.11
N ILE A 482 -22.74 16.65 21.54
CA ILE A 482 -21.89 17.56 22.32
C ILE A 482 -22.20 19.03 22.02
N GLU A 483 -23.06 19.64 22.85
CA GLU A 483 -23.53 21.03 22.72
C GLU A 483 -22.39 22.07 22.59
N ALA A 484 -21.29 21.87 23.32
CA ALA A 484 -20.13 22.77 23.23
C ALA A 484 -19.51 22.81 21.81
N TYR A 485 -19.52 21.69 21.08
CA TYR A 485 -19.03 21.62 19.71
C TYR A 485 -20.05 22.14 18.71
N GLN A 486 -21.35 21.88 18.94
CA GLN A 486 -22.45 22.43 18.14
C GLN A 486 -22.39 23.96 18.16
N LYS A 487 -22.30 24.58 19.34
CA LYS A 487 -22.22 26.05 19.48
C LYS A 487 -20.95 26.64 18.89
N ARG A 488 -19.80 25.97 19.08
CA ARG A 488 -18.50 26.49 18.63
C ARG A 488 -18.27 26.30 17.13
N TYR A 489 -18.39 25.06 16.66
CA TYR A 489 -18.08 24.68 15.29
C TYR A 489 -19.34 24.60 14.43
N GLY A 490 -20.43 24.06 14.97
CA GLY A 490 -21.62 23.82 14.16
C GLY A 490 -22.30 25.10 13.66
N VAL A 491 -22.45 26.08 14.55
CA VAL A 491 -22.94 27.42 14.18
C VAL A 491 -22.03 28.08 13.14
N GLU A 492 -20.72 27.92 13.26
CA GLU A 492 -19.75 28.45 12.30
C GLU A 492 -19.88 27.77 10.93
N ILE A 493 -19.96 26.44 10.90
CA ILE A 493 -20.11 25.65 9.67
C ILE A 493 -21.39 26.07 8.93
N VAL A 494 -22.53 26.12 9.64
CA VAL A 494 -23.81 26.52 9.04
C VAL A 494 -23.73 27.93 8.46
N LYS A 495 -23.12 28.88 9.19
CA LYS A 495 -22.93 30.26 8.71
C LYS A 495 -22.03 30.37 7.48
N ARG A 496 -21.00 29.52 7.38
CA ARG A 496 -20.06 29.54 6.25
C ARG A 496 -20.66 28.95 4.98
N TYR A 497 -21.44 27.88 5.07
CA TYR A 497 -21.82 27.08 3.90
C TYR A 497 -23.30 27.19 3.49
N ARG A 498 -24.19 27.74 4.34
CA ARG A 498 -25.59 28.00 3.95
C ARG A 498 -25.78 29.44 3.49
N LYS A 499 -26.47 29.63 2.37
CA LYS A 499 -26.79 30.96 1.83
C LYS A 499 -27.66 31.79 2.80
N ASN A 500 -28.63 31.15 3.44
CA ASN A 500 -29.53 31.77 4.41
C ASN A 500 -29.56 30.90 5.69
N PRO A 501 -28.55 31.03 6.58
CA PRO A 501 -28.34 30.09 7.68
C PRO A 501 -29.43 30.12 8.77
N GLY A 502 -30.27 31.15 8.81
CA GLY A 502 -31.31 31.31 9.84
C GLY A 502 -30.74 31.31 11.27
N LYS A 503 -31.59 31.04 12.26
CA LYS A 503 -31.17 30.79 13.64
C LYS A 503 -30.90 29.29 13.78
N THR A 504 -29.66 28.93 14.10
CA THR A 504 -29.21 27.54 14.30
C THR A 504 -28.54 27.40 15.67
N ASN A 505 -28.70 26.24 16.30
CA ASN A 505 -27.94 25.86 17.50
C ASN A 505 -26.64 25.10 17.14
N GLY A 506 -26.41 24.83 15.85
CA GLY A 506 -25.25 24.13 15.31
C GLY A 506 -25.32 22.59 15.43
N ASP A 507 -26.46 22.04 15.83
CA ASP A 507 -26.77 20.62 15.91
C ASP A 507 -27.33 20.06 14.59
N ASP A 508 -27.70 20.93 13.66
CA ASP A 508 -28.28 20.62 12.37
C ASP A 508 -27.26 20.62 11.21
N VAL A 509 -25.96 20.65 11.53
CA VAL A 509 -24.87 20.52 10.54
C VAL A 509 -25.00 19.21 9.81
N THR A 510 -25.00 19.22 8.47
CA THR A 510 -24.99 18.01 7.66
C THR A 510 -23.58 17.43 7.53
N PHE A 511 -23.47 16.14 7.20
CA PHE A 511 -22.17 15.51 7.02
C PHE A 511 -21.39 16.14 5.86
N ALA A 512 -22.05 16.49 4.76
CA ALA A 512 -21.43 17.19 3.63
C ALA A 512 -20.90 18.58 4.02
N GLU A 513 -21.65 19.36 4.81
CA GLU A 513 -21.18 20.66 5.33
C GLU A 513 -19.96 20.49 6.25
N PHE A 514 -19.97 19.46 7.11
CA PHE A 514 -18.82 19.12 7.93
C PHE A 514 -17.60 18.77 7.08
N LEU A 515 -17.73 17.93 6.03
CA LEU A 515 -16.62 17.61 5.15
C LEU A 515 -16.11 18.80 4.34
N HIS A 516 -17.01 19.69 3.89
CA HIS A 516 -16.62 20.97 3.26
C HIS A 516 -15.81 21.85 4.22
N TYR A 517 -16.24 21.94 5.47
CA TYR A 517 -15.46 22.61 6.51
C TYR A 517 -14.06 22.02 6.67
N LEU A 518 -13.94 20.69 6.72
CA LEU A 518 -12.65 20.04 6.78
C LEU A 518 -11.78 20.31 5.55
N LEU A 519 -12.37 20.44 4.36
CA LEU A 519 -11.63 20.74 3.14
C LEU A 519 -10.99 22.14 3.18
N ASP A 520 -11.68 23.13 3.74
CA ASP A 520 -11.20 24.52 3.83
C ASP A 520 -10.21 24.76 4.97
N GLU A 521 -10.28 23.96 6.04
CA GLU A 521 -9.41 24.15 7.20
C GLU A 521 -7.95 23.72 6.94
N ASP A 522 -7.01 24.52 7.44
CA ASP A 522 -5.59 24.16 7.48
C ASP A 522 -5.37 22.99 8.43
N VAL A 523 -4.69 21.95 7.97
CA VAL A 523 -4.44 20.71 8.72
C VAL A 523 -3.75 20.99 10.05
N GLU A 524 -2.84 21.97 10.10
CA GLU A 524 -2.12 22.32 11.34
C GLU A 524 -3.00 22.98 12.40
N LYS A 525 -4.19 23.49 12.00
CA LYS A 525 -5.15 24.18 12.88
C LYS A 525 -6.41 23.36 13.16
N MET A 526 -6.54 22.19 12.54
CA MET A 526 -7.68 21.32 12.73
C MET A 526 -7.85 20.90 14.20
N ASN A 527 -9.09 20.67 14.62
CA ASN A 527 -9.36 20.04 15.91
C ASN A 527 -8.82 18.60 15.90
N GLU A 528 -8.28 18.15 17.03
CA GLU A 528 -7.72 16.80 17.20
C GLU A 528 -8.69 15.66 16.79
N HIS A 529 -10.01 15.88 16.90
CA HIS A 529 -11.00 14.85 16.60
C HIS A 529 -11.15 14.52 15.12
N TRP A 530 -10.76 15.44 14.24
CA TRP A 530 -10.77 15.24 12.79
C TRP A 530 -9.41 15.48 12.14
N MET A 531 -8.42 16.05 12.82
CA MET A 531 -7.04 16.12 12.32
C MET A 531 -6.53 14.73 11.91
N PRO A 532 -5.85 14.56 10.75
CA PRO A 532 -5.31 13.28 10.31
C PRO A 532 -4.42 12.62 11.37
N ILE A 533 -4.46 11.28 11.41
CA ILE A 533 -3.72 10.44 12.36
C ILE A 533 -2.21 10.65 12.20
N TYR A 534 -1.72 10.75 10.95
CA TYR A 534 -0.34 11.10 10.64
C TYR A 534 0.09 12.41 11.33
N ASN A 535 -0.74 13.44 11.29
CA ASN A 535 -0.42 14.73 11.89
C ASN A 535 -0.42 14.70 13.43
N LEU A 536 -1.29 13.88 14.02
CA LEU A 536 -1.36 13.70 15.48
C LEU A 536 -0.14 12.96 16.03
N CYS A 537 0.30 11.90 15.36
CA CYS A 537 1.27 10.94 15.92
C CYS A 537 2.62 10.88 15.19
N GLN A 538 2.75 11.46 13.99
CA GLN A 538 3.99 11.57 13.20
C GLN A 538 4.85 10.28 13.19
N PRO A 539 4.37 9.16 12.61
CA PRO A 539 5.05 7.86 12.65
C PRO A 539 6.41 7.82 11.94
N CYS A 540 6.77 8.86 11.18
CA CYS A 540 8.13 9.00 10.65
C CYS A 540 9.10 9.67 11.64
N ALA A 541 8.59 10.60 12.45
CA ALA A 541 9.38 11.30 13.47
C ALA A 541 9.47 10.53 14.80
N VAL A 542 8.51 9.64 15.04
CA VAL A 542 8.42 8.75 16.21
C VAL A 542 8.34 7.31 15.71
N THR A 543 9.36 6.52 15.98
CA THR A 543 9.36 5.09 15.66
C THR A 543 8.47 4.35 16.65
N TYR A 544 7.31 3.85 16.21
CA TYR A 544 6.41 3.05 17.06
C TYR A 544 6.82 1.58 17.04
N ASP A 545 6.84 0.96 18.22
CA ASP A 545 7.13 -0.47 18.40
C ASP A 545 5.89 -1.33 18.07
N PHE A 546 4.68 -0.77 18.21
CA PHE A 546 3.43 -1.44 17.83
C PHE A 546 2.37 -0.45 17.32
N ILE A 547 1.69 -0.81 16.22
CA ILE A 547 0.56 -0.06 15.68
C ILE A 547 -0.65 -0.99 15.60
N GLY A 548 -1.57 -0.83 16.56
CA GLY A 548 -2.82 -1.59 16.62
C GLY A 548 -3.93 -0.99 15.77
N SER A 549 -4.96 -1.78 15.49
CA SER A 549 -6.13 -1.39 14.69
C SER A 549 -7.41 -1.42 15.52
N TYR A 550 -8.30 -0.45 15.32
CA TYR A 550 -9.61 -0.40 15.97
C TYR A 550 -10.46 -1.63 15.62
N GLU A 551 -10.29 -2.15 14.43
CA GLU A 551 -10.98 -3.33 13.91
C GLU A 551 -10.63 -4.61 14.71
N ARG A 552 -9.46 -4.64 15.38
CA ARG A 552 -8.97 -5.72 16.26
C ARG A 552 -8.65 -5.21 17.67
N LEU A 553 -9.38 -4.19 18.11
CA LEU A 553 -9.05 -3.42 19.31
C LEU A 553 -8.78 -4.30 20.54
N HIS A 554 -9.59 -5.32 20.78
CA HIS A 554 -9.44 -6.19 21.96
C HIS A 554 -8.16 -7.03 21.89
N GLN A 555 -7.90 -7.69 20.77
CA GLN A 555 -6.71 -8.54 20.58
C GLN A 555 -5.43 -7.71 20.60
N ASP A 556 -5.42 -6.60 19.87
CA ASP A 556 -4.28 -5.71 19.79
C ASP A 556 -4.02 -5.02 21.14
N ALA A 557 -5.07 -4.67 21.89
CA ALA A 557 -4.89 -4.13 23.24
C ALA A 557 -4.38 -5.18 24.23
N GLN A 558 -4.85 -6.43 24.14
CA GLN A 558 -4.35 -7.52 24.95
C GLN A 558 -2.86 -7.78 24.67
N HIS A 559 -2.44 -7.75 23.39
CA HIS A 559 -1.03 -7.85 23.03
C HIS A 559 -0.20 -6.73 23.69
N VAL A 560 -0.66 -5.48 23.60
CA VAL A 560 0.03 -4.34 24.24
C VAL A 560 0.09 -4.50 25.76
N LEU A 561 -1.02 -4.88 26.42
CA LEU A 561 -1.07 -5.11 27.87
C LEU A 561 -0.05 -6.16 28.32
N GLN A 562 0.12 -7.24 27.54
CA GLN A 562 1.14 -8.25 27.78
C GLN A 562 2.55 -7.69 27.61
N GLN A 563 2.81 -6.94 26.52
CA GLN A 563 4.12 -6.34 26.24
C GLN A 563 4.57 -5.37 27.33
N ILE A 564 3.66 -4.57 27.89
CA ILE A 564 3.97 -3.61 28.96
C ILE A 564 4.01 -4.25 30.37
N GLY A 565 3.82 -5.56 30.48
CA GLY A 565 3.78 -6.27 31.75
C GLY A 565 2.63 -5.81 32.66
N ALA A 566 1.47 -5.49 32.09
CA ALA A 566 0.30 -5.12 32.90
C ALA A 566 -0.13 -6.30 33.80
N PRO A 567 -0.56 -6.05 35.04
CA PRO A 567 -1.13 -7.07 35.91
C PRO A 567 -2.23 -7.88 35.22
N ALA A 568 -2.26 -9.20 35.41
CA ALA A 568 -3.16 -10.12 34.69
C ALA A 568 -4.66 -9.82 34.86
N HIS A 569 -5.05 -9.16 35.96
CA HIS A 569 -6.44 -8.76 36.22
C HIS A 569 -6.86 -7.50 35.45
N ILE A 570 -5.92 -6.74 34.88
CA ILE A 570 -6.23 -5.57 34.04
C ILE A 570 -6.47 -6.05 32.62
N GLN A 571 -7.71 -5.85 32.17
CA GLN A 571 -8.14 -6.13 30.81
C GLN A 571 -8.51 -4.83 30.10
N PHE A 572 -8.50 -4.86 28.77
CA PHE A 572 -8.99 -3.73 28.00
C PHE A 572 -10.51 -3.64 28.14
N PRO A 573 -11.08 -2.50 28.58
CA PRO A 573 -12.51 -2.44 28.89
C PRO A 573 -13.37 -2.62 27.64
N GLU A 574 -14.48 -3.33 27.83
CA GLU A 574 -15.47 -3.52 26.78
C GLU A 574 -16.08 -2.20 26.29
N ARG A 575 -16.64 -2.25 25.09
CA ARG A 575 -17.35 -1.12 24.51
C ARG A 575 -18.59 -0.81 25.35
N GLN A 576 -18.71 0.45 25.77
CA GLN A 576 -19.87 0.88 26.56
C GLN A 576 -21.18 0.72 25.77
N THR A 577 -22.22 0.23 26.43
CA THR A 577 -23.50 -0.16 25.80
C THR A 577 -24.24 0.98 25.10
N TRP A 578 -24.07 2.22 25.58
CA TRP A 578 -24.67 3.40 24.98
C TRP A 578 -23.98 3.87 23.69
N TYR A 579 -22.74 3.44 23.42
CA TYR A 579 -22.02 3.85 22.22
C TYR A 579 -22.48 3.04 21.00
N LYS A 580 -23.12 3.73 20.05
CA LYS A 580 -23.56 3.16 18.77
C LYS A 580 -22.39 3.16 17.77
N PRO A 581 -21.88 1.98 17.34
CA PRO A 581 -20.73 1.93 16.47
C PRO A 581 -21.13 2.36 15.05
N ILE A 582 -20.15 2.78 14.27
CA ILE A 582 -20.35 2.96 12.83
C ILE A 582 -20.39 1.56 12.21
N THR A 583 -21.50 1.22 11.56
CA THR A 583 -21.59 0.00 10.76
C THR A 583 -21.18 0.29 9.32
N LYS A 584 -20.80 -0.75 8.57
CA LYS A 584 -20.51 -0.62 7.12
C LYS A 584 -21.69 0.00 6.37
N GLN A 585 -22.93 -0.37 6.71
CA GLN A 585 -24.13 0.20 6.10
C GLN A 585 -24.30 1.69 6.43
N THR A 586 -24.01 2.07 7.69
CA THR A 586 -24.09 3.47 8.11
C THR A 586 -23.04 4.30 7.37
N LEU A 587 -21.79 3.82 7.32
CA LEU A 587 -20.73 4.49 6.58
C LEU A 587 -21.09 4.64 5.10
N HIS A 588 -21.55 3.55 4.47
CA HIS A 588 -22.00 3.54 3.09
C HIS A 588 -23.08 4.58 2.82
N TYR A 589 -24.13 4.63 3.66
CA TYR A 589 -25.19 5.64 3.54
C TYR A 589 -24.65 7.07 3.56
N TYR A 590 -23.75 7.41 4.51
CA TYR A 590 -23.21 8.77 4.60
C TYR A 590 -22.30 9.12 3.41
N LEU A 591 -21.44 8.18 3.00
CA LEU A 591 -20.53 8.40 1.87
C LEU A 591 -21.29 8.51 0.54
N CYS A 592 -22.26 7.64 0.27
CA CYS A 592 -23.03 7.66 -0.97
C CYS A 592 -23.99 8.85 -1.09
N ASN A 593 -24.44 9.43 0.03
CA ASN A 593 -25.22 10.67 0.03
C ASN A 593 -24.36 11.94 0.03
N THR A 594 -23.04 11.81 0.03
CA THR A 594 -22.12 12.96 -0.06
C THR A 594 -21.75 13.21 -1.53
N PRO A 595 -21.67 14.47 -1.99
CA PRO A 595 -21.21 14.77 -3.33
C PRO A 595 -19.83 14.14 -3.63
N GLN A 596 -19.73 13.36 -4.71
CA GLN A 596 -18.50 12.63 -5.09
C GLN A 596 -17.28 13.55 -5.19
N LYS A 597 -17.47 14.73 -5.80
CA LYS A 597 -16.42 15.73 -5.92
C LYS A 597 -15.85 16.16 -4.56
N LEU A 598 -16.73 16.37 -3.58
CA LEU A 598 -16.29 16.76 -2.23
C LEU A 598 -15.46 15.67 -1.57
N LEU A 599 -15.86 14.40 -1.71
CA LEU A 599 -15.08 13.28 -1.21
C LEU A 599 -13.72 13.19 -1.92
N GLY A 600 -13.71 13.29 -3.25
CA GLY A 600 -12.50 13.29 -4.05
C GLY A 600 -11.52 14.40 -3.65
N ASP A 601 -12.03 15.61 -3.39
CA ASP A 601 -11.21 16.77 -2.97
C ASP A 601 -10.70 16.60 -1.52
N LEU A 602 -11.44 15.90 -0.65
CA LEU A 602 -11.05 15.68 0.75
C LEU A 602 -10.00 14.57 0.92
N LEU A 603 -10.08 13.49 0.15
CA LEU A 603 -9.23 12.31 0.33
C LEU A 603 -7.71 12.63 0.34
N PRO A 604 -7.16 13.50 -0.52
CA PRO A 604 -5.76 13.90 -0.45
C PRO A 604 -5.32 14.43 0.91
N LYS A 605 -6.22 15.06 1.67
CA LYS A 605 -5.93 15.57 3.02
C LYS A 605 -5.70 14.46 4.04
N TYR A 606 -6.25 13.26 3.82
CA TYR A 606 -6.13 12.09 4.69
C TYR A 606 -5.32 10.94 4.07
N ILE A 607 -4.72 11.14 2.89
CA ILE A 607 -4.13 10.03 2.13
C ILE A 607 -3.03 9.30 2.90
N LEU A 608 -2.23 10.01 3.69
CA LEU A 608 -1.17 9.40 4.49
C LEU A 608 -1.76 8.44 5.53
N ASP A 609 -2.94 8.70 6.08
CA ASP A 609 -3.60 7.77 6.99
C ASP A 609 -4.02 6.49 6.27
N PHE A 610 -4.56 6.61 5.05
CA PHE A 610 -4.91 5.42 4.25
C PHE A 610 -3.68 4.61 3.87
N SER A 611 -2.64 5.27 3.36
CA SER A 611 -1.44 4.62 2.85
C SER A 611 -0.60 4.00 3.97
N LEU A 612 -0.27 4.76 5.01
CA LEU A 612 0.64 4.29 6.05
C LEU A 612 0.02 3.19 6.91
N TYR A 613 -1.31 3.20 7.08
CA TYR A 613 -2.00 2.27 7.98
C TYR A 613 -2.80 1.19 7.25
N THR A 614 -2.56 1.04 5.94
CA THR A 614 -3.11 -0.01 5.07
C THR A 614 -4.63 -0.04 5.03
N TYR A 615 -5.26 1.14 5.03
CA TYR A 615 -6.71 1.27 4.80
C TYR A 615 -6.98 1.49 3.31
N THR A 616 -8.04 0.85 2.81
CA THR A 616 -8.53 1.05 1.45
C THR A 616 -9.23 2.41 1.35
N LEU A 617 -9.08 3.12 0.23
CA LEU A 617 -9.93 4.29 0.00
C LEU A 617 -11.40 3.86 -0.09
N PRO A 618 -12.35 4.70 0.35
CA PRO A 618 -13.76 4.38 0.26
C PRO A 618 -14.19 4.17 -1.20
N ASN A 619 -14.93 3.10 -1.46
CA ASN A 619 -15.60 2.92 -2.74
C ASN A 619 -16.87 3.79 -2.74
N THR A 620 -16.94 4.74 -3.65
CA THR A 620 -18.07 5.65 -3.79
C THR A 620 -18.56 5.75 -5.23
N THR A 621 -18.23 4.77 -6.09
CA THR A 621 -18.68 4.80 -7.49
C THR A 621 -20.20 4.87 -7.60
N SER A 622 -20.70 5.44 -8.69
CA SER A 622 -22.14 5.53 -8.94
C SER A 622 -22.80 4.14 -8.97
N GLU A 623 -22.08 3.11 -9.40
CA GLU A 623 -22.53 1.72 -9.36
C GLU A 623 -22.64 1.20 -7.92
N PHE A 624 -21.60 1.43 -7.10
CA PHE A 624 -21.58 0.99 -5.71
C PHE A 624 -22.66 1.69 -4.87
N CYS A 625 -22.95 2.96 -5.16
CA CYS A 625 -23.93 3.78 -4.45
C CYS A 625 -25.37 3.68 -5.00
N ARG A 626 -25.67 2.78 -5.95
CA ARG A 626 -27.05 2.51 -6.37
C ARG A 626 -27.77 1.69 -5.31
N HIS A 627 -28.93 2.19 -4.88
CA HIS A 627 -29.82 1.54 -3.93
C HIS A 627 -30.93 0.75 -4.63
#